data_AF-A0A8T5BAX8-F1
#
_entry.id   AF-A0A8T5BAX8-F1
#
_cell.length_a   1.000
_cell.length_b   1.000
_cell.length_c   1.000
_cell.angle_alpha   90.00
_cell.angle_beta   90.00
_cell.angle_gamma   90.00
#
_symmetry.space_group_name_H-M   'P 1'
#
loop_
_entity.id
_entity.type
_entity.pdbx_description
1 polymer ?
#
loop_
_entity_poly.entity_id
_entity_poly.type
_entity_poly.pdbx_seq_one_letter_code
_entity_poly.pdbx_strand_id
1 'polypeptide(L)'
;MIYLGDYIAFWLFAAIFVAFLSIAIIIARLIGPIKPNPIKENIYECGQTPFGRALDFRITGAVRYFGYAVVFFALDAFSWMILTSAMSISSRPEAMAISSLYILIVLVGVGYFLHELREAVR
;
A
#
# COMPACT_ATOMS: atom_id res chain seq x y z
N MET A 1 9.10 31.29 19.04
CA MET A 1 9.09 30.01 18.29
C MET A 1 8.43 28.98 19.21
N ILE A 2 7.32 28.38 18.81
CA ILE A 2 6.65 27.36 19.64
C ILE A 2 7.52 26.10 19.55
N TYR A 3 8.11 25.67 20.66
CA TYR A 3 8.83 24.40 20.73
C TYR A 3 7.84 23.33 21.16
N LEU A 4 7.53 22.42 20.25
CA LEU A 4 6.72 21.24 20.51
C LEU A 4 7.67 20.04 20.50
N GLY A 5 7.52 19.12 21.46
CA GLY A 5 8.33 17.91 21.46
C GLY A 5 8.17 17.12 20.16
N ASP A 6 9.24 16.49 19.67
CA ASP A 6 9.32 15.91 18.31
C ASP A 6 8.13 15.01 17.96
N TYR A 7 7.76 14.08 18.84
CA TYR A 7 6.62 13.19 18.64
C TYR A 7 5.26 13.90 18.78
N ILE A 8 5.18 14.93 19.63
CA ILE A 8 3.95 15.70 19.84
C ILE A 8 3.62 16.49 18.57
N ALA A 9 4.64 17.03 17.90
CA ALA A 9 4.48 17.72 16.61
C ALA A 9 3.87 16.79 15.54
N PHE A 10 4.39 15.56 15.44
CA PHE A 10 3.86 14.57 14.51
C PHE A 10 2.39 14.24 14.78
N TRP A 11 2.04 13.91 16.03
CA TRP A 11 0.67 13.54 16.39
C TRP A 11 -0.31 14.70 16.25
N LEU A 12 0.12 15.92 16.60
CA LEU A 12 -0.68 17.12 16.42
C LEU A 12 -0.96 17.36 14.93
N PHE A 13 0.05 17.23 14.08
CA PHE A 13 -0.11 17.36 12.64
C PHE A 13 -1.09 16.32 12.07
N ALA A 14 -0.92 15.05 12.45
CA ALA A 14 -1.82 13.97 12.04
C ALA A 14 -3.28 14.24 12.48
N ALA A 15 -3.48 14.69 13.72
CA ALA A 15 -4.80 15.03 14.24
C ALA A 15 -5.44 16.20 13.49
N ILE A 16 -4.69 17.27 13.24
CA ILE A 16 -5.16 18.43 12.45
C ILE A 16 -5.54 17.98 11.04
N PHE A 17 -4.74 17.14 10.41
CA PHE A 17 -5.00 16.63 9.06
C PHE A 17 -6.31 15.82 8.99
N VAL A 18 -6.50 14.88 9.92
CA VAL A 18 -7.73 14.08 10.02
C VAL A 18 -8.94 14.97 10.32
N ALA A 19 -8.81 15.93 11.24
CA ALA A 19 -9.87 16.87 11.58
C ALA A 19 -10.26 17.73 10.36
N PHE A 20 -9.27 18.28 9.66
CA PHE A 20 -9.50 19.09 8.46
C PHE A 20 -10.22 18.31 7.36
N LEU A 21 -9.75 17.09 7.03
CA LEU A 21 -10.41 16.24 6.02
C LEU A 21 -11.85 15.89 6.43
N SER A 22 -12.05 15.55 7.70
CA SER A 22 -13.38 15.21 8.22
C SER A 22 -14.33 16.41 8.12
N ILE A 23 -13.87 17.60 8.53
CA ILE A 23 -14.64 18.85 8.43
C ILE A 23 -14.96 19.17 6.97
N ALA A 24 -14.00 19.01 6.05
CA ALA A 24 -14.23 19.24 4.63
C ALA A 24 -15.34 18.33 4.06
N ILE A 25 -15.34 17.05 4.41
CA ILE A 25 -16.39 16.09 4.00
C ILE A 25 -17.74 16.48 4.61
N ILE A 26 -17.78 16.86 5.89
CA ILE A 26 -19.01 17.29 6.57
C ILE A 26 -19.59 18.55 5.94
N ILE A 27 -18.74 19.56 5.68
CA ILE A 27 -19.15 20.80 5.03
C ILE A 27 -19.67 20.52 3.61
N ALA A 28 -18.97 19.70 2.83
CA ALA A 28 -19.40 19.32 1.48
C ALA A 28 -20.77 18.63 1.51
N ARG A 29 -21.03 17.77 2.50
CA ARG A 29 -22.34 17.13 2.68
C ARG A 29 -23.43 18.09 3.16
N LEU A 30 -23.08 19.10 3.95
CA LEU A 30 -24.04 20.08 4.49
C LEU A 30 -24.46 21.13 3.46
N ILE A 31 -23.52 21.57 2.60
CA ILE A 31 -23.77 22.60 1.58
C ILE A 31 -24.24 21.96 0.25
N GLY A 32 -23.84 20.72 -0.03
CA GLY A 32 -24.15 20.04 -1.28
C GLY A 32 -25.64 19.72 -1.48
N PRO A 33 -26.15 19.76 -2.73
CA PRO A 33 -27.53 19.40 -3.01
C PRO A 33 -27.77 17.89 -2.82
N ILE A 34 -28.60 17.53 -1.84
CA ILE A 34 -28.98 16.13 -1.56
C ILE A 34 -30.25 15.80 -2.35
N LYS A 35 -30.10 15.30 -3.59
CA LYS A 35 -31.21 14.89 -4.47
C LYS A 35 -30.99 13.46 -5.03
N PRO A 36 -31.15 12.42 -4.18
CA PRO A 36 -31.04 11.04 -4.60
C PRO A 36 -32.13 10.69 -5.62
N ASN A 37 -31.80 9.84 -6.59
CA ASN A 37 -32.78 9.21 -7.47
C ASN A 37 -32.26 7.82 -7.88
N PRO A 38 -33.14 6.90 -8.32
CA PRO A 38 -32.75 5.52 -8.62
C PRO A 38 -31.65 5.38 -9.70
N ILE A 39 -31.53 6.36 -10.60
CA ILE A 39 -30.51 6.36 -11.67
C ILE A 39 -29.15 6.77 -11.10
N LYS A 40 -29.09 7.80 -10.25
CA LYS A 40 -27.88 8.28 -9.57
C LYS A 40 -27.38 7.32 -8.49
N GLU A 41 -28.27 6.50 -7.95
CA GLU A 41 -27.93 5.44 -6.99
C GLU A 41 -27.48 4.15 -7.66
N ASN A 42 -27.56 4.07 -8.99
CA ASN A 42 -26.99 2.95 -9.72
C ASN A 42 -25.46 3.00 -9.66
N ILE A 43 -24.84 1.82 -9.54
CA ILE A 43 -23.37 1.67 -9.49
C ILE A 43 -22.75 2.15 -10.81
N TYR A 44 -23.47 2.04 -11.92
CA TYR A 44 -23.03 2.44 -13.26
C TYR A 44 -23.93 3.55 -13.82
N GLU A 45 -23.32 4.70 -14.15
CA GLU A 45 -24.03 5.87 -14.68
C GLU A 45 -24.33 5.77 -16.18
N CYS A 46 -23.67 4.86 -16.91
CA CYS A 46 -23.83 4.70 -18.35
C CYS A 46 -25.07 3.90 -18.77
N GLY A 47 -25.93 3.50 -17.83
CA GLY A 47 -27.17 2.74 -18.10
C GLY A 47 -26.95 1.30 -18.59
N GLN A 48 -25.71 0.84 -18.70
CA GLN A 48 -25.39 -0.55 -19.01
C GLN A 48 -25.44 -1.39 -17.74
N THR A 49 -26.09 -2.54 -17.83
CA THR A 49 -26.02 -3.54 -16.75
C THR A 49 -24.56 -4.00 -16.61
N PRO A 50 -24.02 -4.03 -15.39
CA PRO A 50 -22.65 -4.50 -15.18
C PRO A 50 -22.49 -5.90 -15.76
N PHE A 51 -21.38 -6.12 -16.47
CA PHE A 51 -21.04 -7.44 -16.98
C PHE A 51 -20.67 -8.33 -15.80
N GLY A 52 -21.53 -9.31 -15.46
CA GLY A 52 -21.36 -10.26 -14.35
C GLY A 52 -21.37 -9.64 -12.94
N ARG A 53 -21.43 -10.48 -11.89
CA ARG A 53 -21.16 -10.00 -10.53
C ARG A 53 -19.64 -9.84 -10.37
N ALA A 54 -19.17 -8.85 -9.61
CA ALA A 54 -17.74 -8.71 -9.28
C ALA A 54 -17.13 -10.00 -8.68
N LEU A 55 -17.97 -10.81 -8.04
CA LEU A 55 -17.62 -12.12 -7.48
C LEU A 55 -17.38 -13.20 -8.56
N ASP A 56 -17.98 -13.07 -9.73
CA ASP A 56 -17.88 -14.05 -10.82
C ASP A 56 -16.53 -13.92 -11.56
N PHE A 57 -15.87 -12.75 -11.48
CA PHE A 57 -14.52 -12.51 -12.02
C PHE A 57 -13.39 -12.77 -11.01
N ARG A 58 -13.71 -13.31 -9.82
CA ARG A 58 -12.78 -13.41 -8.67
C ARG A 58 -11.50 -14.18 -8.94
N ILE A 59 -11.55 -15.18 -9.82
CA ILE A 59 -10.49 -16.19 -9.91
C ILE A 59 -9.23 -15.61 -10.56
N THR A 60 -9.35 -14.64 -11.47
CA THR A 60 -8.18 -14.06 -12.14
C THR A 60 -7.54 -12.90 -11.38
N GLY A 61 -8.32 -12.11 -10.62
CA GLY A 61 -7.79 -10.95 -9.89
C GLY A 61 -7.18 -11.30 -8.52
N ALA A 62 -7.90 -12.08 -7.69
CA ALA A 62 -7.52 -12.27 -6.30
C ALA A 62 -6.19 -13.02 -6.12
N VAL A 63 -5.94 -14.05 -6.94
CA VAL A 63 -4.69 -14.82 -6.90
C VAL A 63 -3.50 -13.97 -7.36
N ARG A 64 -3.71 -13.09 -8.36
CA ARG A 64 -2.67 -12.17 -8.84
C ARG A 64 -2.29 -11.15 -7.77
N TYR A 65 -3.27 -10.46 -7.17
CA TYR A 65 -3.00 -9.48 -6.10
C TYR A 65 -2.44 -10.11 -4.84
N PHE A 66 -2.82 -11.36 -4.53
CA PHE A 66 -2.25 -12.10 -3.41
C PHE A 66 -0.75 -12.34 -3.59
N GLY A 67 -0.31 -12.77 -4.78
CA GLY A 67 1.11 -12.92 -5.09
C GLY A 67 1.89 -11.62 -4.91
N TYR A 68 1.34 -10.50 -5.40
CA TYR A 68 1.94 -9.18 -5.19
C TYR A 68 2.04 -8.80 -3.72
N ALA A 69 1.00 -9.07 -2.91
CA ALA A 69 1.01 -8.79 -1.48
C ALA A 69 2.10 -9.59 -0.74
N VAL A 70 2.26 -10.88 -1.06
CA VAL A 70 3.30 -11.73 -0.46
C VAL A 70 4.69 -11.16 -0.74
N VAL A 71 4.98 -10.79 -1.98
CA VAL A 71 6.28 -10.20 -2.34
C VAL A 71 6.47 -8.82 -1.74
N PHE A 72 5.42 -8.01 -1.66
CA PHE A 72 5.48 -6.71 -0.99
C PHE A 72 5.91 -6.87 0.48
N PHE A 73 5.31 -7.79 1.23
CA PHE A 73 5.70 -8.03 2.63
C PHE A 73 7.14 -8.57 2.77
N ALA A 74 7.57 -9.44 1.85
CA ALA A 74 8.95 -9.91 1.83
C ALA A 74 9.95 -8.77 1.57
N LEU A 75 9.61 -7.87 0.63
CA LEU A 75 10.42 -6.69 0.30
C LEU A 75 10.39 -5.63 1.41
N ASP A 76 9.28 -5.47 2.13
CA ASP A 76 9.18 -4.57 3.29
C ASP A 76 10.13 -5.00 4.42
N ALA A 77 10.09 -6.29 4.80
CA ALA A 77 11.04 -6.86 5.75
C ALA A 77 12.50 -6.70 5.29
N PHE A 78 12.74 -6.86 3.98
CA PHE A 78 14.04 -6.63 3.36
C PHE A 78 14.52 -5.18 3.50
N SER A 79 13.63 -4.20 3.26
CA SER A 79 13.95 -2.77 3.43
C SER A 79 14.31 -2.42 4.87
N TRP A 80 13.60 -2.97 5.87
CA TRP A 80 13.93 -2.79 7.28
C TRP A 80 15.33 -3.33 7.63
N MET A 81 15.69 -4.49 7.09
CA MET A 81 17.01 -5.07 7.27
C MET A 81 18.10 -4.17 6.67
N ILE A 82 17.90 -3.63 5.46
CA ILE A 82 18.84 -2.69 4.86
C ILE A 82 18.97 -1.43 5.71
N LEU A 83 17.84 -0.84 6.11
CA LEU A 83 17.83 0.43 6.85
C LEU A 83 18.58 0.31 8.19
N THR A 84 18.38 -0.81 8.90
CA THR A 84 19.03 -1.07 10.19
C THR A 84 20.51 -1.42 10.04
N SER A 85 20.88 -2.17 8.99
CA SER A 85 22.28 -2.52 8.73
C SER A 85 23.10 -1.37 8.14
N ALA A 86 22.47 -0.43 7.42
CA ALA A 86 23.13 0.68 6.71
C ALA A 86 24.11 1.49 7.58
N MET A 87 23.76 1.74 8.84
CA MET A 87 24.63 2.49 9.77
C MET A 87 25.84 1.69 10.25
N SER A 88 25.79 0.35 10.20
CA SER A 88 26.81 -0.54 10.74
C SER A 88 27.82 -1.05 9.70
N ILE A 89 27.43 -1.04 8.41
CA ILE A 89 28.21 -1.63 7.30
C ILE A 89 29.62 -1.03 7.17
N SER A 90 29.78 0.27 7.40
CA SER A 90 31.07 0.96 7.26
C SER A 90 32.08 0.62 8.37
N SER A 91 31.60 0.18 9.52
CA SER A 91 32.43 -0.07 10.71
C SER A 91 32.67 -1.55 10.99
N ARG A 92 31.88 -2.45 10.38
CA ARG A 92 31.92 -3.90 10.64
C ARG A 92 31.87 -4.71 9.34
N PRO A 93 33.00 -5.29 8.88
CA PRO A 93 33.05 -6.07 7.64
C PRO A 93 32.19 -7.33 7.69
N GLU A 94 32.01 -7.92 8.88
CA GLU A 94 31.08 -9.04 9.14
C GLU A 94 29.62 -8.65 8.90
N ALA A 95 29.21 -7.44 9.30
CA ALA A 95 27.87 -6.93 9.06
C ALA A 95 27.64 -6.71 7.55
N MET A 96 28.65 -6.21 6.84
CA MET A 96 28.62 -6.09 5.39
C MET A 96 28.42 -7.45 4.71
N ALA A 97 29.18 -8.48 5.10
CA ALA A 97 29.07 -9.82 4.52
C ALA A 97 27.68 -10.44 4.74
N ILE A 98 27.14 -10.37 5.95
CA ILE A 98 25.81 -10.90 6.27
C ILE A 98 24.72 -10.13 5.50
N SER A 99 24.82 -8.81 5.43
CA SER A 99 23.86 -7.97 4.71
C SER A 99 23.88 -8.27 3.22
N SER A 100 25.06 -8.40 2.60
CA SER A 100 25.21 -8.75 1.20
C SER A 100 24.65 -10.14 0.88
N LEU A 101 24.87 -11.13 1.75
CA LEU A 101 24.30 -12.46 1.59
C LEU A 101 22.77 -12.43 1.66
N TYR A 102 22.21 -11.70 2.63
CA TYR A 102 20.76 -11.55 2.77
C TYR A 102 20.15 -10.86 1.54
N ILE A 103 20.77 -9.78 1.05
CA ILE A 103 20.36 -9.11 -0.19
C ILE A 103 20.36 -10.10 -1.37
N LEU A 104 21.41 -10.90 -1.52
CA LEU A 104 21.48 -11.89 -2.58
C LEU A 104 20.33 -12.90 -2.50
N ILE A 105 20.05 -13.44 -1.30
CA ILE A 105 18.97 -14.42 -1.09
C ILE A 105 17.60 -13.81 -1.48
N VAL A 106 17.33 -12.59 -1.03
CA VAL A 106 16.06 -11.91 -1.35
C VAL A 106 15.94 -11.62 -2.85
N LEU A 107 17.00 -11.14 -3.50
CA LEU A 107 16.99 -10.88 -4.94
C LEU A 107 16.78 -12.16 -5.76
N VAL A 108 17.39 -13.28 -5.35
CA VAL A 108 17.15 -14.60 -5.96
C VAL A 108 15.69 -15.02 -5.79
N GLY A 109 15.13 -14.87 -4.58
CA GLY A 109 13.74 -15.18 -4.29
C GLY A 109 12.75 -14.35 -5.11
N VAL A 110 13.00 -13.04 -5.25
CA VAL A 110 12.19 -12.14 -6.09
C VAL A 110 12.32 -12.53 -7.57
N GLY A 111 13.53 -12.83 -8.05
CA GLY A 111 13.75 -13.28 -9.42
C GLY A 111 12.98 -14.58 -9.74
N TYR A 112 13.01 -15.55 -8.84
CA TYR A 112 12.24 -16.80 -8.95
C TYR A 112 10.73 -16.53 -8.95
N PHE A 113 10.24 -15.68 -8.04
CA PHE A 113 8.83 -15.31 -8.01
C PHE A 113 8.37 -14.62 -9.31
N LEU A 114 9.16 -13.68 -9.84
CA LEU A 114 8.82 -12.98 -11.07
C LEU A 114 8.80 -13.91 -12.29
N HIS A 115 9.70 -14.89 -12.31
CA HIS A 115 9.69 -15.95 -13.32
C HIS A 115 8.39 -16.76 -13.24
N GLU A 116 8.02 -17.24 -12.05
CA GLU A 116 6.80 -18.03 -11.86
C GLU A 116 5.52 -17.22 -12.15
N LEU A 117 5.50 -15.95 -11.74
CA LEU A 117 4.39 -15.05 -12.01
C LEU A 117 4.19 -14.82 -13.51
N ARG A 118 5.27 -14.77 -14.31
CA ARG A 118 5.18 -14.66 -15.77
C ARG A 118 4.53 -15.89 -16.40
N GLU A 119 4.86 -17.08 -15.92
CA GLU A 119 4.27 -18.34 -16.40
C GLU A 119 2.80 -18.45 -15.98
N ALA A 120 2.45 -18.06 -14.74
CA ALA A 120 1.08 -18.10 -14.22
C ALA A 120 0.13 -17.05 -14.83
N VAL A 121 0.65 -16.02 -15.50
CA VAL A 121 -0.14 -14.94 -16.11
C VAL A 121 -0.46 -15.18 -17.60
N ARG A 122 0.22 -16.15 -18.25
CA ARG A 122 -0.16 -16.66 -19.58
C ARG A 122 -1.41 -17.53 -19.52
#